data_AF-A0A8J3S9C0-F1
#
_entry.id   AF-A0A8J3S9C0-F1
#
_cell.length_a   1.000
_cell.length_b   1.000
_cell.length_c   1.000
_cell.angle_alpha   90.00
_cell.angle_beta   90.00
_cell.angle_gamma   90.00
#
_symmetry.space_group_name_H-M   'P 1'
#
loop_
_entity.id
_entity.type
_entity.pdbx_description
1 polymer ?
#
loop_
_entity_poly.entity_id
_entity_poly.type
_entity_poly.pdbx_seq_one_letter_code
_entity_poly.pdbx_strand_id
1 'polypeptide(L)'
;MSTTKRQHRSEVISGIRMLADFLERHSDLPVPYSVDVLVFPGIDKGYAIQRAAVERLAELHDVAFKDQAGHYTASIEFGRASYRMVAISEEAYARHSALMSYQDSVIPDTPSRVERETNTRINIPAPENYGRKCECGALADKGTSLCRKCRSRSRWNRRKAPFSREGDQW
;
A
#
# COMPACT_ATOMS: atom_id res chain seq x y z
N MET A 1 6.75 25.92 37.27
CA MET A 1 5.94 25.09 36.34
C MET A 1 4.49 25.57 36.41
N SER A 2 3.92 26.12 35.32
CA SER A 2 2.54 26.63 35.31
C SER A 2 1.54 25.52 35.68
N THR A 3 0.49 25.86 36.44
CA THR A 3 -0.56 24.95 36.92
C THR A 3 -1.18 24.14 35.78
N THR A 4 -1.37 24.75 34.62
CA THR A 4 -1.89 24.10 33.40
C THR A 4 -1.01 22.95 32.90
N LYS A 5 0.33 23.09 32.96
CA LYS A 5 1.25 22.00 32.57
C LYS A 5 1.21 20.82 33.55
N ARG A 6 1.02 21.10 34.84
CA ARG A 6 0.87 20.05 35.87
C ARG A 6 -0.45 19.31 35.72
N GLN A 7 -1.54 20.05 35.50
CA GLN A 7 -2.85 19.47 35.26
C GLN A 7 -2.85 18.59 34.02
N HIS A 8 -2.35 19.10 32.88
CA HIS A 8 -2.23 18.32 31.65
C HIS A 8 -1.42 17.03 31.84
N ARG A 9 -0.28 17.10 32.55
CA ARG A 9 0.52 15.91 32.86
C ARG A 9 -0.27 14.91 33.70
N SER A 10 -1.04 15.37 34.69
CA SER A 10 -1.87 14.50 35.53
C SER A 10 -2.97 13.81 34.72
N GLU A 11 -3.64 14.54 33.83
CA GLU A 11 -4.71 14.02 32.97
C GLU A 11 -4.18 12.93 32.02
N VAL A 12 -3.05 13.17 31.35
CA VAL A 12 -2.42 12.17 30.46
C VAL A 12 -2.03 10.91 31.22
N ILE A 13 -1.38 11.05 32.39
CA ILE A 13 -0.98 9.90 33.21
C ILE A 13 -2.21 9.12 33.69
N SER A 14 -3.27 9.83 34.09
CA SER A 14 -4.54 9.20 34.52
C SER A 14 -5.17 8.41 33.38
N GLY A 15 -5.25 8.99 32.17
CA GLY A 15 -5.81 8.31 31.00
C GLY A 15 -5.05 7.05 30.61
N ILE A 16 -3.71 7.07 30.66
CA ILE A 16 -2.88 5.88 30.36
C ILE A 16 -3.14 4.76 31.38
N ARG A 17 -3.27 5.08 32.67
CA ARG A 17 -3.60 4.09 33.71
C ARG A 17 -4.99 3.50 33.48
N MET A 18 -5.99 4.34 33.23
CA MET A 18 -7.34 3.89 32.94
C MET A 18 -7.42 2.99 31.71
N LEU A 19 -6.62 3.26 30.67
CA LEU A 19 -6.52 2.41 29.49
C LEU A 19 -5.94 1.03 29.83
N ALA A 20 -4.90 0.97 30.67
CA ALA A 20 -4.34 -0.29 31.13
C ALA A 20 -5.39 -1.10 31.91
N ASP A 21 -6.08 -0.47 32.88
CA ASP A 21 -7.14 -1.11 33.67
C ASP A 21 -8.33 -1.57 32.80
N PHE A 22 -8.62 -0.86 31.71
CA PHE A 22 -9.64 -1.24 30.75
C PHE A 22 -9.24 -2.50 29.99
N LEU A 23 -8.04 -2.55 29.42
CA LEU A 23 -7.56 -3.71 28.68
C LEU A 23 -7.42 -4.95 29.56
N GLU A 24 -7.04 -4.79 30.84
CA GLU A 24 -6.96 -5.90 31.79
C GLU A 24 -8.34 -6.51 32.10
N ARG A 25 -9.39 -5.69 32.17
CA ARG A 25 -10.77 -6.14 32.42
C ARG A 25 -11.46 -6.73 31.19
N HIS A 26 -10.96 -6.44 29.99
CA HIS A 26 -11.55 -6.85 28.72
C HIS A 26 -10.58 -7.74 27.93
N SER A 27 -10.32 -8.94 28.44
CA SER A 27 -9.38 -9.91 27.86
C SER A 27 -9.83 -10.50 26.52
N ASP A 28 -11.09 -10.27 26.14
CA ASP A 28 -11.66 -10.59 24.84
C ASP A 28 -11.22 -9.59 23.74
N LEU A 29 -10.73 -8.40 24.13
CA LEU A 29 -10.25 -7.41 23.19
C LEU A 29 -8.80 -7.68 22.75
N PRO A 30 -8.48 -7.52 21.45
CA PRO A 30 -7.11 -7.63 21.00
C PRO A 30 -6.26 -6.47 21.54
N VAL A 31 -5.07 -6.79 22.02
CA VAL A 31 -4.05 -5.83 22.44
C VAL A 31 -3.07 -5.59 21.28
N PRO A 32 -2.68 -4.34 20.98
CA PRO A 32 -1.66 -4.08 19.97
C PRO A 32 -0.32 -4.71 20.33
N TYR A 33 0.49 -5.01 19.32
CA TYR A 33 1.82 -5.61 19.52
C TYR A 33 2.77 -4.72 20.36
N SER A 34 2.64 -3.41 20.23
CA SER A 34 3.40 -2.39 20.97
C SER A 34 2.63 -1.08 21.09
N VAL A 35 2.98 -0.25 22.08
CA VAL A 35 2.41 1.09 22.31
C VAL A 35 3.52 2.11 22.47
N ASP A 36 3.47 3.20 21.72
CA ASP A 36 4.45 4.29 21.81
C ASP A 36 3.79 5.58 22.29
N VAL A 37 4.30 6.16 23.38
CA VAL A 37 3.97 7.51 23.84
C VAL A 37 4.93 8.49 23.18
N LEU A 38 4.46 9.17 22.14
CA LEU A 38 5.25 10.11 21.35
C LEU A 38 5.23 11.52 21.96
N VAL A 39 6.41 12.13 22.09
CA VAL A 39 6.57 13.51 22.56
C VAL A 39 7.43 14.32 21.59
N PHE A 40 6.89 15.44 21.13
CA PHE A 40 7.59 16.41 20.28
C PHE A 40 8.00 17.62 21.14
N PRO A 41 9.29 17.78 21.45
CA PRO A 41 9.74 18.77 22.43
C PRO A 41 9.69 20.17 21.86
N GLY A 42 8.75 20.99 22.33
CA GLY A 42 8.64 22.39 21.91
C GLY A 42 8.30 22.51 20.44
N ILE A 43 7.08 22.10 20.07
CA ILE A 43 6.55 22.10 18.70
C ILE A 43 6.80 23.42 17.96
N ASP A 44 6.72 24.56 18.67
CA ASP A 44 6.93 25.90 18.09
C ASP A 44 8.40 26.34 18.03
N LYS A 45 9.34 25.47 18.39
CA LYS A 45 10.78 25.75 18.43
C LYS A 45 11.50 25.09 17.26
N GLY A 46 12.56 25.73 16.77
CA GLY A 46 13.37 25.21 15.67
C GLY A 46 14.05 23.87 15.99
N TYR A 47 14.35 23.11 14.93
CA TYR A 47 14.86 21.74 14.99
C TYR A 47 16.05 21.54 15.93
N ALA A 48 17.01 22.46 15.95
CA ALA A 48 18.19 22.37 16.82
C ALA A 48 17.84 22.29 18.32
N ILE A 49 16.82 23.03 18.76
CA ILE A 49 16.35 23.01 20.16
C ILE A 49 15.66 21.67 20.46
N GLN A 50 14.87 21.17 19.51
CA GLN A 50 14.19 19.88 19.64
C GLN A 50 15.20 18.74 19.73
N ARG A 51 16.21 18.73 18.84
CA ARG A 51 17.30 17.76 18.81
C ARG A 51 18.07 17.74 20.13
N ALA A 52 18.44 18.92 20.64
CA ALA A 52 19.11 19.01 21.94
C ALA A 52 18.25 18.48 23.10
N ALA A 53 16.92 18.52 23.00
CA ALA A 53 16.04 17.90 24.01
C ALA A 53 16.07 16.37 23.93
N VAL A 54 16.14 15.82 22.72
CA VAL A 54 16.31 14.37 22.50
C VAL A 54 17.67 13.90 23.03
N GLU A 55 18.75 14.63 22.73
CA GLU A 55 20.10 14.33 23.24
C GLU A 55 20.15 14.35 24.77
N ARG A 56 19.51 15.33 25.42
CA ARG A 56 19.40 15.38 26.89
C ARG A 56 18.62 14.20 27.46
N LEU A 57 17.56 13.74 26.80
CA LEU A 57 16.82 12.55 27.23
C LEU A 57 17.71 11.30 27.13
N ALA A 58 18.43 11.18 26.01
CA ALA A 58 19.35 10.08 25.75
C ALA A 58 20.44 9.99 26.83
N GLU A 59 21.09 11.11 27.14
CA GLU A 59 22.11 11.20 28.18
C GLU A 59 21.55 10.89 29.59
N LEU A 60 20.41 11.47 29.96
CA LEU A 60 19.82 11.31 31.30
C LEU A 60 19.40 9.86 31.59
N HIS A 61 19.02 9.11 30.56
CA HIS A 61 18.51 7.74 30.69
C HIS A 61 19.46 6.68 30.14
N ASP A 62 20.68 7.07 29.75
CA ASP A 62 21.69 6.19 29.16
C ASP A 62 21.14 5.35 27.99
N VAL A 63 20.39 6.00 27.09
CA VAL A 63 19.82 5.38 25.88
C VAL A 63 20.41 5.98 24.62
N ALA A 64 20.58 5.16 23.58
CA ALA A 64 21.03 5.65 22.29
C ALA A 64 19.93 6.45 21.57
N PHE A 65 20.32 7.54 20.92
CA PHE A 65 19.45 8.20 19.93
C PHE A 65 19.64 7.59 18.54
N LYS A 66 18.64 7.77 17.68
CA LYS A 66 18.64 7.35 16.28
C LYS A 66 18.25 8.53 15.40
N ASP A 67 19.00 8.75 14.33
CA ASP A 67 18.63 9.68 13.25
C ASP A 67 18.27 8.86 12.02
N GLN A 68 17.00 8.92 11.60
CA GLN A 68 16.54 8.23 10.41
C GLN A 68 15.67 9.14 9.56
N ALA A 69 16.14 9.46 8.36
CA ALA A 69 15.41 10.24 7.37
C ALA A 69 14.87 11.58 7.92
N GLY A 70 15.65 12.24 8.80
CA GLY A 70 15.29 13.50 9.45
C GLY A 70 14.38 13.36 10.68
N HIS A 71 14.17 12.14 11.16
CA HIS A 71 13.53 11.85 12.44
C HIS A 71 14.63 11.51 13.45
N TYR A 72 14.90 12.44 14.35
CA TYR A 72 15.89 12.29 15.40
C TYR A 72 15.19 11.90 16.70
N THR A 73 15.45 10.70 17.20
CA THR A 73 14.64 10.05 18.23
C THR A 73 15.45 9.45 19.35
N ALA A 74 14.91 9.47 20.57
CA ALA A 74 15.39 8.69 21.71
C ALA A 74 14.18 8.03 22.39
N SER A 75 14.32 6.77 22.78
CA SER A 75 13.22 5.98 23.35
C SER A 75 13.64 5.36 24.68
N ILE A 76 12.73 5.37 25.65
CA ILE A 76 12.83 4.63 26.90
C ILE A 76 11.80 3.50 26.82
N GLU A 77 12.25 2.26 26.99
CA GLU A 77 11.40 1.07 26.82
C GLU A 77 10.89 0.53 28.17
N PHE A 78 9.63 0.10 28.16
CA PHE A 78 8.91 -0.53 29.27
C PHE A 78 8.23 -1.80 28.73
N GLY A 79 9.03 -2.84 28.46
CA GLY A 79 8.54 -4.04 27.78
C GLY A 79 8.05 -3.69 26.36
N ARG A 80 6.75 -3.88 26.09
CA ARG A 80 6.12 -3.56 24.79
C ARG A 80 5.63 -2.12 24.67
N ALA A 81 5.74 -1.34 25.74
CA ALA A 81 5.45 0.08 25.73
C ALA A 81 6.74 0.89 25.63
N SER A 82 6.74 2.05 24.97
CA SER A 82 7.88 2.96 24.98
C SER A 82 7.47 4.42 25.13
N TYR A 83 8.33 5.22 25.77
CA TYR A 83 8.27 6.67 25.74
C TYR A 83 9.30 7.17 24.73
N ARG A 84 8.85 7.79 23.65
CA ARG A 84 9.70 8.19 22.53
C ARG A 84 9.63 9.70 22.30
N MET A 85 10.77 10.35 22.45
CA MET A 85 10.91 11.76 22.08
C MET A 85 11.43 11.88 20.64
N VAL A 86 10.82 12.77 19.86
CA VAL A 86 11.08 12.91 18.43
C VAL A 86 11.30 14.37 18.07
N ALA A 87 12.42 14.66 17.40
CA ALA A 87 12.65 15.91 16.69
C ALA A 87 12.59 15.63 15.18
N ILE A 88 11.89 16.47 14.42
CA ILE A 88 11.72 16.30 12.97
C ILE A 88 12.40 17.47 12.27
N SER A 89 13.30 17.19 11.33
CA SER A 89 13.98 18.23 10.56
C SER A 89 13.02 18.98 9.63
N GLU A 90 13.38 20.21 9.27
CA GLU A 90 12.60 21.01 8.30
C GLU A 90 12.52 20.31 6.94
N GLU A 91 13.60 19.65 6.51
CA GLU A 91 13.61 18.85 5.28
C GLU A 91 12.62 17.68 5.34
N ALA A 92 12.58 16.96 6.46
CA ALA A 92 11.63 15.85 6.64
C ALA A 92 10.18 16.36 6.65
N TYR A 93 9.93 17.50 7.30
CA TYR A 93 8.63 18.18 7.26
C TYR A 93 8.26 18.61 5.83
N ALA A 94 9.17 19.22 5.08
CA ALA A 94 8.94 19.66 3.71
C ALA A 94 8.63 18.48 2.78
N ARG A 95 9.37 17.37 2.91
CA ARG A 95 9.11 16.14 2.17
C ARG A 95 7.74 15.55 2.53
N HIS A 96 7.38 15.52 3.81
CA HIS A 96 6.06 15.04 4.24
C HIS A 96 4.94 15.94 3.70
N SER A 97 5.11 17.27 3.76
CA SER A 97 4.16 18.24 3.22
C SER A 97 3.98 18.06 1.71
N ALA A 98 5.07 17.88 0.97
CA ALA A 98 5.02 17.60 -0.47
C ALA A 98 4.36 16.24 -0.78
N LEU A 99 4.56 15.22 0.05
CA LEU A 99 3.85 13.94 -0.12
C LEU A 99 2.35 14.11 0.13
N MET A 100 1.98 14.79 1.21
CA MET A 100 0.58 15.01 1.59
C MET A 100 -0.13 15.95 0.63
N SER A 101 0.57 16.87 -0.04
CA SER A 101 -0.04 17.74 -1.05
C SER A 101 -0.49 17.00 -2.31
N TYR A 102 0.07 15.82 -2.57
CA TYR A 102 -0.36 14.93 -3.65
C TYR A 102 -1.40 13.89 -3.19
N GLN A 103 -1.75 13.87 -1.90
CA GLN A 103 -2.77 12.95 -1.39
C GLN A 103 -4.08 13.18 -2.15
N ASP A 104 -4.69 12.10 -2.62
CA ASP A 104 -5.93 12.08 -3.41
C ASP A 104 -5.86 12.78 -4.78
N SER A 105 -4.69 13.23 -5.23
CA SER A 105 -4.51 13.80 -6.58
C SER A 105 -4.66 12.76 -7.68
N VAL A 106 -4.50 11.48 -7.35
CA VAL A 106 -4.76 10.35 -8.23
C VAL A 106 -5.82 9.48 -7.59
N ILE A 107 -7.03 9.51 -8.15
CA ILE A 107 -8.13 8.62 -7.77
C ILE A 107 -8.12 7.50 -8.79
N PRO A 108 -7.73 6.27 -8.42
CA PRO A 108 -7.82 5.13 -9.33
C PRO A 108 -9.28 4.91 -9.70
N ASP A 109 -9.55 4.64 -10.98
CA ASP A 109 -10.86 4.17 -11.39
C ASP A 109 -11.22 2.94 -10.55
N THR A 110 -12.35 3.01 -9.88
CA THR A 110 -12.85 1.86 -9.14
C THR A 110 -13.48 0.92 -10.17
N PRO A 111 -12.91 -0.27 -10.43
CA PRO A 111 -13.52 -1.20 -11.35
C PRO A 111 -14.94 -1.51 -10.85
N SER A 112 -15.88 -1.54 -11.78
CA SER A 112 -17.24 -1.99 -11.50
C SER A 112 -17.22 -3.39 -10.87
N ARG A 113 -18.30 -3.77 -10.15
CA ARG A 113 -18.38 -5.11 -9.54
C ARG A 113 -18.15 -6.23 -10.57
N VAL A 114 -18.61 -6.01 -11.81
CA VAL A 114 -18.44 -6.93 -12.93
C VAL A 114 -16.96 -7.09 -13.28
N GLU A 115 -16.20 -5.99 -13.39
CA GLU A 115 -14.77 -6.03 -13.73
C GLU A 115 -13.89 -6.66 -12.65
N ARG A 116 -14.29 -6.55 -11.36
CA ARG A 116 -13.59 -7.22 -10.25
C ARG A 116 -13.73 -8.75 -10.32
N GLU A 117 -14.91 -9.24 -10.67
CA GLU A 117 -15.19 -10.67 -10.82
C GLU A 117 -14.58 -11.23 -12.12
N THR A 118 -14.51 -10.40 -13.17
CA THR A 118 -13.95 -10.78 -14.47
C THR A 118 -12.53 -10.27 -14.67
N ASN A 119 -11.67 -10.21 -13.63
CA ASN A 119 -10.22 -10.04 -13.80
C ASN A 119 -9.66 -11.29 -14.49
N THR A 120 -10.08 -11.44 -15.73
CA THR A 120 -9.88 -12.55 -16.63
C THR A 120 -8.47 -12.34 -17.08
N ARG A 121 -7.59 -13.24 -16.64
CA ARG A 121 -6.23 -13.36 -17.17
C ARG A 121 -6.29 -13.01 -18.65
N ILE A 122 -5.57 -11.97 -19.07
CA ILE A 122 -5.39 -11.65 -20.48
C ILE A 122 -5.14 -12.98 -21.16
N ASN A 123 -5.99 -13.35 -22.12
CA ASN A 123 -5.89 -14.64 -22.78
C ASN A 123 -4.68 -14.59 -23.71
N ILE A 124 -3.48 -14.68 -23.11
CA ILE A 124 -2.20 -14.73 -23.78
C ILE A 124 -2.19 -16.11 -24.43
N PRO A 125 -2.29 -16.21 -25.77
CA PRO A 125 -2.25 -17.51 -26.43
C PRO A 125 -0.93 -18.19 -26.08
N ALA A 126 -1.00 -19.51 -25.86
CA ALA A 126 0.15 -20.31 -25.50
C ALA A 126 1.28 -20.17 -26.55
N PRO A 127 2.56 -20.15 -26.12
CA PRO A 127 3.71 -19.73 -26.93
C PRO A 127 3.84 -20.48 -28.28
N GLU A 128 3.39 -21.72 -28.34
CA GLU A 128 3.34 -22.58 -29.53
C GLU A 128 2.40 -22.07 -30.64
N ASN A 129 1.61 -21.03 -30.38
CA ASN A 129 0.71 -20.41 -31.35
C ASN A 129 1.28 -19.11 -31.94
N TYR A 130 2.40 -18.58 -31.44
CA TYR A 130 3.09 -17.47 -32.10
C TYR A 130 3.92 -17.98 -33.27
N GLY A 131 3.90 -17.26 -34.39
CA GLY A 131 4.78 -17.54 -35.54
C GLY A 131 4.37 -18.71 -36.44
N ARG A 132 3.25 -19.41 -36.19
CA ARG A 132 2.75 -20.41 -37.15
C ARG A 132 2.42 -19.74 -38.47
N LYS A 133 2.85 -20.35 -39.57
CA LYS A 133 2.47 -19.92 -40.91
C LYS A 133 1.19 -20.64 -41.34
N CYS A 134 0.28 -19.88 -41.92
CA CYS A 134 -0.83 -20.39 -42.71
C CYS A 134 -0.28 -21.11 -43.94
N GLU A 135 -1.07 -22.02 -44.53
CA GLU A 135 -0.75 -22.68 -45.81
C GLU A 135 -0.42 -21.70 -46.94
N CYS A 136 -0.97 -20.48 -46.90
CA CYS A 136 -0.65 -19.43 -47.87
C CYS A 136 0.69 -18.72 -47.61
N GLY A 137 1.46 -19.14 -46.61
CA GLY A 137 2.76 -18.56 -46.22
C GLY A 137 2.69 -17.36 -45.27
N ALA A 138 1.51 -16.76 -45.07
CA ALA A 138 1.32 -15.64 -44.14
C ALA A 138 1.26 -16.10 -42.67
N LEU A 139 1.54 -15.21 -41.72
CA LEU A 139 1.38 -15.51 -40.30
C LEU A 139 -0.08 -15.83 -39.96
N ALA A 140 -0.29 -16.92 -39.23
CA ALA A 140 -1.59 -17.33 -38.75
C ALA A 140 -2.11 -16.37 -37.67
N ASP A 141 -3.43 -16.24 -37.57
CA ASP A 141 -4.05 -15.39 -36.55
C ASP A 141 -3.97 -16.07 -35.17
N LYS A 142 -3.92 -15.29 -34.09
CA LYS A 142 -3.68 -15.79 -32.72
C LYS A 142 -4.64 -16.93 -32.36
N GLY A 143 -4.10 -18.10 -32.02
CA GLY A 143 -4.87 -19.29 -31.63
C GLY A 143 -5.54 -20.03 -32.79
N THR A 144 -5.05 -19.86 -34.03
CA THR A 144 -5.66 -20.44 -35.23
C THR A 144 -4.60 -20.93 -36.22
N SER A 145 -4.95 -21.86 -37.10
CA SER A 145 -4.05 -22.36 -38.17
C SER A 145 -4.09 -21.53 -39.46
N LEU A 146 -5.02 -20.57 -39.58
CA LEU A 146 -5.22 -19.77 -40.80
C LEU A 146 -4.93 -18.30 -40.54
N CYS A 147 -4.34 -17.61 -41.52
CA CYS A 147 -4.26 -16.16 -41.48
C CYS A 147 -5.65 -15.53 -41.63
N ARG A 148 -5.80 -14.26 -41.24
CA ARG A 148 -7.07 -13.52 -41.31
C ARG A 148 -7.71 -13.57 -42.71
N LYS A 149 -6.90 -13.48 -43.77
CA LYS A 149 -7.35 -13.52 -45.16
C LYS A 149 -7.88 -14.90 -45.58
N CYS A 150 -7.13 -15.98 -45.29
CA CYS A 150 -7.58 -17.34 -45.58
C CYS A 150 -8.81 -17.72 -44.78
N ARG A 151 -8.90 -17.32 -43.51
CA ARG A 151 -10.09 -17.52 -42.68
C ARG A 151 -11.33 -16.84 -43.26
N SER A 152 -11.21 -15.59 -43.70
CA SER A 152 -12.32 -14.87 -44.37
C SER A 152 -12.71 -15.54 -45.69
N ARG A 153 -11.74 -16.00 -46.49
CA ARG A 153 -11.99 -16.73 -47.73
C ARG A 153 -12.70 -18.06 -47.48
N SER A 154 -12.27 -18.84 -46.48
CA SER A 154 -12.94 -20.10 -46.11
C SER A 154 -14.36 -19.87 -45.57
N ARG A 155 -14.61 -18.76 -44.87
CA ARG A 155 -15.98 -18.36 -44.46
C ARG A 155 -16.83 -18.01 -45.67
N TRP A 156 -16.30 -17.26 -46.61
CA TRP A 156 -17.01 -16.90 -47.84
C TRP A 156 -17.30 -18.11 -48.72
N ASN A 157 -16.33 -19.01 -48.91
CA ASN A 157 -16.51 -20.27 -49.64
C ASN A 157 -17.59 -21.15 -49.01
N ARG A 158 -17.61 -21.30 -47.67
CA ARG A 158 -18.67 -22.05 -46.98
C ARG A 158 -20.07 -21.46 -47.17
N ARG A 159 -20.18 -20.13 -47.25
CA ARG A 159 -21.45 -19.45 -47.55
C ARG A 159 -21.88 -19.60 -49.01
N LYS A 160 -20.93 -19.85 -49.91
CA LYS A 160 -21.16 -20.04 -51.35
C LYS A 160 -21.25 -21.51 -51.78
N ALA A 161 -20.92 -22.45 -50.90
CA ALA A 161 -21.08 -23.86 -51.19
C ALA A 161 -22.59 -24.14 -51.41
N PRO A 162 -22.99 -24.72 -52.55
CA PRO A 162 -24.37 -25.14 -52.75
C PRO A 162 -24.75 -26.15 -51.67
N PHE A 163 -26.00 -26.12 -51.22
CA PHE A 163 -26.52 -27.05 -50.23
C PHE A 163 -26.50 -28.46 -50.82
N SER A 164 -25.48 -29.26 -50.51
CA SER A 164 -25.45 -30.67 -50.89
C SER A 164 -26.45 -31.43 -50.01
N ARG A 165 -27.53 -31.95 -50.61
CA ARG A 165 -28.33 -33.02 -49.99
C ARG A 165 -27.52 -34.31 -50.11
N GLU A 166 -26.84 -34.70 -49.04
CA GLU A 166 -26.35 -36.07 -48.90
C GLU A 166 -27.56 -36.99 -48.69
N GLY A 167 -27.82 -37.86 -49.67
CA GLY A 167 -28.81 -38.93 -49.55
C GLY A 167 -29.54 -39.24 -50.85
N ASP A 168 -28.86 -39.86 -51.81
CA ASP A 168 -29.50 -40.74 -52.79
C ASP A 168 -28.69 -42.05 -52.85
N GLN A 169 -29.09 -43.00 -52.01
CA GLN A 169 -28.91 -44.43 -52.23
C GLN A 169 -30.03 -44.89 -53.18
N TRP A 170 -29.64 -45.37 -54.37
CA TRP A 170 -29.88 -46.75 -54.81
C TRP A 170 -28.66 -47.18 -55.63
#